data_AF-A0A9X1PCP3-F1
#
_entry.id   AF-A0A9X1PCP3-F1
#
_cell.length_a   1.000
_cell.length_b   1.000
_cell.length_c   1.000
_cell.angle_alpha   90.00
_cell.angle_beta   90.00
_cell.angle_gamma   90.00
#
_symmetry.space_group_name_H-M   'P 1'
#
loop_
_entity.id
_entity.type
_entity.pdbx_description
1 polymer ?
#
loop_
_entity_poly.entity_id
_entity_poly.type
_entity_poly.pdbx_seq_one_letter_code
_entity_poly.pdbx_strand_id
1 'polypeptide(L)'
;MKSFLIVALFFLVSAHISYAQNFKSELKKLDSEIRSAYKSKKLTELEYTKLQREQDVIQATIEKAQADDIMTPDEKNKIHSKIVRAKKKLAKYKTNREIY
;
A
#
# COMPACT_ATOMS: atom_id res chain seq x y z
N MET A 1 11.44 -40.44 -31.53
CA MET A 1 10.71 -39.17 -31.36
C MET A 1 10.36 -38.90 -29.88
N LYS A 2 11.31 -39.05 -28.95
CA LYS A 2 11.10 -38.77 -27.52
C LYS A 2 11.75 -37.45 -27.07
N SER A 3 12.71 -36.95 -27.86
CA SER A 3 13.48 -35.73 -27.59
C SER A 3 12.70 -34.43 -27.83
N PHE A 4 11.61 -34.47 -28.60
CA PHE A 4 10.76 -33.29 -28.85
C PHE A 4 9.83 -32.94 -27.68
N LEU A 5 9.53 -33.89 -26.79
CA LEU A 5 8.68 -33.64 -25.62
C LEU A 5 9.41 -32.91 -24.48
N ILE A 6 10.74 -32.96 -24.44
CA ILE A 6 11.54 -32.33 -23.38
C ILE A 6 11.71 -30.83 -23.64
N VAL A 7 11.77 -30.41 -24.92
CA VAL A 7 11.92 -29.00 -25.30
C VAL A 7 10.66 -28.17 -25.00
N ALA A 8 9.48 -28.79 -25.04
CA ALA A 8 8.21 -28.13 -24.72
C ALA A 8 8.04 -27.83 -23.22
N LEU A 9 8.70 -28.59 -22.33
CA LEU A 9 8.59 -28.40 -20.88
C LEU A 9 9.44 -27.24 -20.36
N PHE A 10 10.48 -26.82 -21.10
CA PHE A 10 11.35 -25.71 -20.70
C PHE A 10 10.76 -24.32 -21.00
N PHE A 11 9.72 -24.22 -21.83
CA PHE A 11 9.12 -22.93 -22.20
C PHE A 11 8.04 -22.41 -21.23
N LEU A 12 7.64 -23.20 -20.23
CA LEU A 12 6.57 -22.85 -19.29
C LEU A 12 7.03 -22.14 -18.00
N VAL A 13 8.33 -21.89 -17.82
CA VAL A 13 8.89 -21.51 -16.50
C VAL A 13 9.08 -20.00 -16.28
N SER A 14 9.03 -19.14 -17.29
CA SER A 14 9.64 -17.80 -17.14
C SER A 14 8.72 -16.61 -17.40
N ALA A 15 7.54 -16.58 -16.77
CA ALA A 15 6.71 -15.37 -16.72
C ALA A 15 6.26 -15.02 -15.29
N HIS A 16 7.21 -15.01 -14.35
CA HIS A 16 6.99 -14.31 -13.08
C HIS A 16 7.15 -12.81 -13.31
N ILE A 17 6.08 -12.15 -13.75
CA ILE A 17 5.98 -10.70 -13.78
C ILE A 17 6.02 -10.22 -12.32
N SER A 18 7.23 -9.88 -11.84
CA SER A 18 7.39 -9.20 -10.56
C SER A 18 6.90 -7.77 -10.71
N TYR A 19 5.63 -7.53 -10.41
CA TYR A 19 5.13 -6.17 -10.22
C TYR A 19 5.86 -5.56 -9.03
N ALA A 20 6.77 -4.62 -9.30
CA ALA A 20 7.40 -3.85 -8.25
C ALA A 20 6.31 -3.08 -7.47
N GLN A 21 6.19 -3.35 -6.17
CA GLN A 21 5.24 -2.63 -5.31
C GLN A 21 5.61 -1.15 -5.25
N ASN A 22 4.72 -0.28 -5.71
CA ASN A 22 4.94 1.17 -5.70
C ASN A 22 4.24 1.82 -4.51
N PHE A 23 4.88 1.72 -3.34
CA PHE A 23 4.31 2.23 -2.08
C PHE A 23 4.09 3.73 -2.07
N LYS A 24 4.94 4.53 -2.75
CA LYS A 24 4.75 5.99 -2.85
C LYS A 24 3.45 6.34 -3.60
N SER A 25 3.18 5.64 -4.69
CA SER A 25 1.93 5.80 -5.44
C SER A 25 0.71 5.37 -4.62
N GLU A 26 0.81 4.25 -3.91
CA GLU A 26 -0.25 3.80 -3.00
C GLU A 26 -0.53 4.79 -1.87
N LEU A 27 0.51 5.35 -1.26
CA LEU A 27 0.39 6.34 -0.20
C LEU A 27 -0.26 7.63 -0.73
N LYS A 28 0.16 8.10 -1.91
CA LYS A 28 -0.45 9.27 -2.57
C LYS A 28 -1.94 9.06 -2.86
N LYS A 29 -2.32 7.87 -3.30
CA LYS A 29 -3.74 7.52 -3.52
C LYS A 29 -4.52 7.56 -2.21
N LEU A 30 -3.97 6.97 -1.15
CA LEU A 30 -4.58 6.99 0.18
C LEU A 30 -4.74 8.41 0.72
N ASP A 31 -3.73 9.28 0.60
CA ASP A 31 -3.83 10.69 1.00
C ASP A 31 -4.96 11.42 0.25
N SER A 32 -5.07 11.20 -1.06
CA SER A 32 -6.17 11.76 -1.87
C SER A 32 -7.54 11.31 -1.35
N GLU A 33 -7.70 10.03 -1.03
CA GLU A 33 -8.95 9.50 -0.46
C GLU A 33 -9.27 10.09 0.92
N ILE A 34 -8.27 10.29 1.77
CA ILE A 34 -8.41 10.90 3.09
C ILE A 34 -8.87 12.35 2.95
N ARG A 35 -8.20 13.14 2.10
CA ARG A 35 -8.55 14.54 1.84
C ARG A 35 -9.96 14.67 1.25
N SER A 36 -10.33 13.78 0.32
CA SER A 36 -11.68 13.75 -0.26
C SER A 36 -12.74 13.43 0.80
N ALA A 37 -12.49 12.46 1.68
CA ALA A 37 -13.39 12.14 2.79
C ALA A 37 -13.56 13.30 3.77
N TYR A 38 -12.46 13.99 4.12
CA TYR A 38 -12.52 15.18 4.98
C TYR A 38 -13.29 16.33 4.33
N LYS A 39 -13.01 16.64 3.06
CA LYS A 39 -13.74 17.68 2.30
C LYS A 39 -15.24 17.40 2.19
N SER A 40 -15.62 16.13 2.10
CA SER A 40 -17.03 15.69 2.08
C SER A 40 -17.64 15.53 3.46
N LYS A 41 -16.98 16.04 4.52
CA LYS A 41 -17.42 15.98 5.92
C LYS A 41 -17.69 14.56 6.44
N LYS A 42 -17.03 13.56 5.86
CA LYS A 42 -17.08 12.16 6.31
C LYS A 42 -16.06 11.83 7.40
N LEU A 43 -15.26 12.81 7.81
CA LEU A 43 -14.25 12.71 8.85
C LEU A 43 -14.32 13.95 9.75
N THR A 44 -14.13 13.78 11.06
CA THR A 44 -13.76 14.91 11.92
C THR A 44 -12.39 15.46 11.55
N GLU A 45 -12.11 16.68 11.99
CA GLU A 45 -10.75 17.22 12.06
C GLU A 45 -9.80 16.31 12.86
N LEU A 46 -10.27 15.73 13.97
CA LEU A 46 -9.48 14.81 14.79
C LEU A 46 -9.14 13.51 14.04
N GLU A 47 -10.12 12.89 13.38
CA GLU A 47 -9.90 11.69 12.56
C GLU A 47 -8.99 11.97 11.36
N TYR A 48 -9.20 13.10 10.68
CA TYR A 48 -8.35 13.54 9.59
C TYR A 48 -6.90 13.72 10.06
N THR A 49 -6.69 14.40 11.19
CA THR A 49 -5.36 14.60 11.79
C THR A 49 -4.70 13.26 12.16
N LYS A 50 -5.46 12.33 12.74
CA LYS A 50 -4.96 10.98 13.05
C LYS A 50 -4.52 10.23 11.80
N LEU A 51 -5.29 10.30 10.71
CA LEU A 51 -4.96 9.66 9.44
C LEU A 51 -3.74 10.31 8.76
N GLN A 52 -3.60 11.64 8.83
CA GLN A 52 -2.42 12.33 8.30
C GLN A 52 -1.15 11.95 9.05
N ARG A 53 -1.19 11.86 10.39
CA ARG A 53 -0.06 11.34 11.18
C ARG A 53 0.35 9.91 10.78
N GLU A 54 -0.62 9.08 10.40
CA GLU A 54 -0.31 7.75 9.87
C GLU A 54 0.36 7.80 8.49
N GLN A 55 -0.02 8.74 7.62
CA GLN A 55 0.67 8.97 6.35
C GLN A 55 2.14 9.30 6.59
N ASP A 56 2.43 10.22 7.52
CA ASP A 56 3.80 10.64 7.85
C ASP A 56 4.64 9.46 8.34
N VAL A 57 4.08 8.62 9.21
CA VAL A 57 4.76 7.42 9.71
C VAL A 57 5.04 6.42 8.58
N ILE A 58 4.09 6.24 7.65
CA ILE A 58 4.30 5.34 6.51
C ILE A 58 5.36 5.90 5.57
N GLN A 59 5.32 7.20 5.27
CA GLN A 59 6.29 7.89 4.44
C GLN A 59 7.71 7.74 5.01
N ALA A 60 7.89 8.03 6.30
CA ALA A 60 9.17 7.84 6.98
C ALA A 60 9.63 6.38 6.96
N THR A 61 8.70 5.41 7.03
CA THR A 61 9.04 3.98 6.91
C THR A 61 9.52 3.64 5.50
N ILE A 62 8.87 4.19 4.47
CA ILE A 62 9.29 4.02 3.07
C ILE A 62 10.68 4.62 2.85
N GLU A 63 10.91 5.85 3.31
CA GLU A 63 12.20 6.53 3.17
C GLU A 63 13.31 5.76 3.86
N LYS A 64 13.08 5.28 5.09
CA LYS A 64 14.05 4.47 5.81
C LYS A 64 14.40 3.17 5.07
N ALA A 65 13.39 2.47 4.53
CA ALA A 65 13.60 1.23 3.79
C ALA A 65 14.20 1.46 2.38
N GLN A 66 14.24 2.70 1.91
CA GLN A 66 14.86 3.07 0.63
C GLN A 66 16.27 3.64 0.82
N ALA A 67 16.74 3.80 2.06
CA ALA A 67 18.00 4.50 2.35
C ALA A 67 19.25 3.78 1.82
N ASP A 68 19.18 2.46 1.67
CA ASP A 68 20.25 1.59 1.16
C ASP A 68 19.98 1.10 -0.29
N ASP A 69 19.01 1.72 -0.98
CA ASP A 69 18.53 1.37 -2.32
C ASP A 69 17.99 -0.08 -2.46
N ILE A 70 17.84 -0.84 -1.36
CA ILE A 70 17.40 -2.24 -1.37
C ILE A 70 16.30 -2.46 -0.32
N MET A 71 15.04 -2.51 -0.78
CA MET A 71 13.93 -2.88 0.11
C MET A 71 13.84 -4.41 0.29
N THR A 72 14.06 -4.87 1.52
CA THR A 72 13.89 -6.29 1.89
C THR A 72 12.41 -6.72 1.85
N PRO A 73 12.12 -8.02 1.71
CA PRO A 73 10.74 -8.52 1.80
C PRO A 73 10.03 -8.17 3.11
N ASP A 74 10.74 -8.16 4.25
CA ASP A 74 10.15 -7.79 5.54
C ASP A 74 9.73 -6.31 5.56
N GLU A 75 10.57 -5.41 5.04
CA GLU A 75 10.25 -3.99 4.96
C GLU A 75 9.07 -3.72 4.04
N LYS A 76 9.03 -4.40 2.89
CA LYS A 76 7.88 -4.36 1.97
C LYS A 76 6.60 -4.77 2.68
N ASN A 77 6.63 -5.90 3.39
CA ASN A 77 5.49 -6.42 4.14
C ASN A 77 5.06 -5.48 5.27
N LYS A 78 6.02 -4.87 5.95
CA LYS A 78 5.78 -3.89 7.02
C LYS A 78 5.10 -2.63 6.49
N ILE A 79 5.58 -2.08 5.38
CA ILE A 79 4.98 -0.90 4.72
C ILE A 79 3.59 -1.25 4.22
N HIS A 80 3.44 -2.37 3.51
CA HIS A 80 2.14 -2.85 3.03
C HIS A 80 1.13 -2.99 4.17
N SER A 81 1.53 -3.63 5.27
CA SER A 81 0.68 -3.81 6.45
C SER A 81 0.23 -2.48 7.06
N LYS A 82 1.11 -1.47 7.09
CA LYS A 82 0.75 -0.13 7.57
C LYS A 82 -0.26 0.55 6.64
N ILE A 83 -0.07 0.47 5.32
CA ILE A 83 -1.02 1.01 4.33
C ILE A 83 -2.40 0.33 4.48
N VAL A 84 -2.44 -0.99 4.61
CA VAL A 84 -3.69 -1.75 4.80
C VAL A 84 -4.40 -1.33 6.08
N ARG A 85 -3.67 -1.14 7.20
CA ARG A 85 -4.25 -0.67 8.46
C ARG A 85 -4.84 0.74 8.33
N ALA A 86 -4.13 1.66 7.68
CA ALA A 86 -4.63 3.02 7.45
C ALA A 86 -5.89 3.03 6.55
N LYS A 87 -5.92 2.20 5.49
CA LYS A 87 -7.12 2.00 4.65
C LYS A 87 -8.30 1.48 5.45
N LYS A 88 -8.10 0.47 6.31
CA LYS A 88 -9.14 -0.07 7.20
C LYS A 88 -9.66 0.99 8.18
N LYS A 89 -8.76 1.80 8.74
CA LYS A 89 -9.12 2.91 9.63
C LYS A 89 -9.96 3.96 8.90
N LEU A 90 -9.55 4.39 7.70
CA LEU A 90 -10.32 5.30 6.87
C LEU A 90 -11.73 4.75 6.57
N ALA A 91 -11.83 3.47 6.20
CA ALA A 91 -13.12 2.83 5.95
C ALA A 91 -14.02 2.87 7.19
N LYS A 92 -13.46 2.57 8.38
CA LYS A 92 -14.18 2.66 9.65
C LYS A 92 -14.71 4.07 9.90
N TYR A 93 -13.86 5.09 9.78
CA TYR A 93 -14.25 6.48 10.01
C TYR A 93 -15.32 6.96 9.03
N LYS A 94 -15.22 6.60 7.74
CA LYS A 94 -16.25 6.92 6.72
C LYS A 94 -17.64 6.36 7.05
N THR A 95 -17.70 5.27 7.82
CA THR A 95 -18.95 4.59 8.21
C THR A 95 -19.36 4.88 9.65
N ASN A 96 -18.56 5.63 10.40
CA ASN A 96 -18.87 5.95 11.77
C ASN A 96 -20.10 6.86 11.79
N ARG A 97 -21.16 6.43 12.48
CA ARG A 97 -22.43 7.18 12.61
C ARG A 97 -22.36 8.25 13.70
N GLU A 98 -21.17 8.53 14.23
CA GLU A 98 -20.93 9.72 15.02
C GLU A 98 -21.18 10.91 14.10
N ILE A 99 -22.42 11.42 14.18
CA ILE A 99 -22.99 12.47 13.34
C ILE A 99 -22.09 13.71 13.45
N TYR A 100 -21.67 14.24 12.31
CA TYR A 100 -20.94 15.51 12.17
C TYR A 100 -21.87 16.65 11.76
#